data_AF-A0A5K1JZ52-F1
#
_entry.id   AF-A0A5K1JZ52-F1
#
_cell.length_a   1.000
_cell.length_b   1.000
_cell.length_c   1.000
_cell.angle_alpha   90.00
_cell.angle_beta   90.00
_cell.angle_gamma   90.00
#
_symmetry.space_group_name_H-M   'P 1'
#
loop_
_entity.id
_entity.type
_entity.pdbx_description
1 polymer ?
#
loop_
_entity_poly.entity_id
_entity_poly.type
_entity_poly.pdbx_seq_one_letter_code
_entity_poly.pdbx_strand_id
1 'polypeptide(L)'
;MSSKSSQTQVIVLGAGVIGLTVAHVLSENGRYKIKVVARDTHQDLDSQAFSSPWAGANWSPMGKLSERTYGWEKATFNKLWDMIPSGLVLASPSKIFYEEGADLDGLWYKDLVRDFRVLDSSELSGTQQRGVGFQTVSVCPDHYLPWLAKELQSRGVEFVRHKVASIGEAAALAGPNGVLINATGLGARSLLGLEDKDVYPVRGQTVVIDNPNVRRPMAAGGDVTYIIPRPWPNASGFTTILGGKYQEGNWDTSFSAADAQGILDRCAKLVPAIKDKDTKILKHNVGLRPARKGGPRVEAEWLDIPCETEWITTEEGSAASRPAGKVLVVHAYGFGSAGYQMSWGAAKEVGSLVNSGLNLSNDWPSSTGSTILPGFRAPQAKENAPVSVAQPRNRTIDDEYGDSATGALPVYVKHWVQGAECNGCAISLNTAKLFRGTWHGTATPPNEESIPTITLRFTGVAIYVYNVLANRVPSADFSTDTRLTFTLDGAADGHFEHEATDSTDFVFNHLVYGHSGLANGGHVLVIEAVPGSLIIIQEPSSFLADFSFAIVVVNLLFIIDLLIDLFTDVGARRTVFNNFICMFRSISIYNALHDVSGEFEDRCEFLGLQW
;
A
#
# COMPACT_ATOMS: atom_id res chain seq x y z
N MET A 1 -32.63 -1.06 26.50
CA MET A 1 -32.10 -2.16 25.68
C MET A 1 -31.32 -1.51 24.55
N SER A 2 -29.98 -1.54 24.61
CA SER A 2 -29.13 -1.02 23.52
C SER A 2 -29.40 -1.86 22.26
N SER A 3 -29.73 -1.23 21.13
CA SER A 3 -29.84 -1.94 19.87
C SER A 3 -28.48 -2.61 19.59
N LYS A 4 -28.47 -3.94 19.48
CA LYS A 4 -27.31 -4.63 18.92
C LYS A 4 -27.22 -4.18 17.47
N SER A 5 -26.26 -3.32 17.15
CA SER A 5 -25.85 -3.08 15.76
C SER A 5 -25.71 -4.44 15.07
N SER A 6 -26.50 -4.68 14.02
CA SER A 6 -26.47 -5.94 13.27
C SER A 6 -25.13 -6.03 12.55
N GLN A 7 -24.28 -6.99 12.95
CA GLN A 7 -22.99 -7.21 12.30
C GLN A 7 -23.16 -7.57 10.82
N THR A 8 -22.32 -7.02 9.96
CA THR A 8 -22.25 -7.38 8.53
C THR A 8 -21.68 -8.79 8.39
N GLN A 9 -22.38 -9.67 7.68
CA GLN A 9 -21.86 -11.01 7.38
C GLN A 9 -20.73 -10.92 6.37
N VAL A 10 -19.60 -11.57 6.67
CA VAL A 10 -18.44 -11.67 5.78
C VAL A 10 -18.10 -13.14 5.60
N ILE A 11 -18.12 -13.62 4.36
CA ILE A 11 -17.63 -14.93 3.98
C ILE A 11 -16.26 -14.76 3.34
N VAL A 12 -15.23 -15.38 3.92
CA VAL A 12 -13.92 -15.48 3.29
C VAL A 12 -13.80 -16.84 2.64
N LEU A 13 -13.87 -16.87 1.33
CA LEU A 13 -13.76 -18.08 0.53
C LEU A 13 -12.29 -18.41 0.25
N GLY A 14 -11.75 -19.36 1.01
CA GLY A 14 -10.36 -19.81 0.94
C GLY A 14 -9.59 -19.58 2.24
N ALA A 15 -8.92 -20.63 2.74
CA ALA A 15 -8.14 -20.59 3.98
C ALA A 15 -6.62 -20.70 3.72
N GLY A 16 -6.17 -20.21 2.56
CA GLY A 16 -4.75 -19.94 2.32
C GLY A 16 -4.28 -18.67 3.04
N VAL A 17 -2.99 -18.36 2.95
CA VAL A 17 -2.39 -17.19 3.64
C VAL A 17 -3.13 -15.89 3.35
N ILE A 18 -3.58 -15.66 2.12
CA ILE A 18 -4.32 -14.44 1.75
C ILE A 18 -5.66 -14.39 2.47
N GLY A 19 -6.50 -15.41 2.34
CA GLY A 19 -7.81 -15.45 2.98
C GLY A 19 -7.72 -15.36 4.51
N LEU A 20 -6.80 -16.10 5.13
CA LEU A 20 -6.60 -16.02 6.58
C LEU A 20 -6.10 -14.64 7.04
N THR A 21 -5.23 -13.99 6.26
CA THR A 21 -4.73 -12.64 6.62
C THR A 21 -5.81 -11.58 6.41
N VAL A 22 -6.64 -11.68 5.35
CA VAL A 22 -7.82 -10.82 5.17
C VAL A 22 -8.81 -10.99 6.31
N ALA A 23 -9.13 -12.23 6.67
CA ALA A 23 -10.01 -12.51 7.80
C ALA A 23 -9.43 -11.92 9.09
N HIS A 24 -8.11 -11.99 9.28
CA HIS A 24 -7.45 -11.50 10.49
C HIS A 24 -7.59 -9.99 10.57
N VAL A 25 -7.25 -9.29 9.48
CA VAL A 25 -7.47 -7.86 9.31
C VAL A 25 -8.93 -7.58 9.66
N LEU A 26 -9.91 -8.02 8.86
CA LEU A 26 -11.32 -7.68 9.11
C LEU A 26 -11.81 -8.00 10.53
N SER A 27 -11.32 -9.07 11.17
CA SER A 27 -11.71 -9.44 12.55
C SER A 27 -11.31 -8.44 13.63
N GLU A 28 -10.36 -7.53 13.35
CA GLU A 28 -9.98 -6.45 14.27
C GLU A 28 -11.13 -5.44 14.47
N ASN A 29 -12.10 -5.42 13.55
CA ASN A 29 -13.29 -4.59 13.66
C ASN A 29 -14.52 -5.42 14.05
N GLY A 30 -15.07 -5.17 15.24
CA GLY A 30 -16.22 -5.89 15.79
C GLY A 30 -17.53 -5.77 15.00
N ARG A 31 -17.57 -4.95 13.94
CA ARG A 31 -18.72 -4.81 13.03
C ARG A 31 -18.95 -6.02 12.13
N TYR A 32 -17.94 -6.84 11.91
CA TYR A 32 -17.99 -7.97 10.98
C TYR A 32 -18.25 -9.28 11.72
N LYS A 33 -19.17 -10.09 11.19
CA LYS A 33 -19.33 -11.50 11.59
C LYS A 33 -18.74 -12.36 10.49
N ILE A 34 -17.55 -12.91 10.75
CA ILE A 34 -16.71 -13.52 9.71
C ILE A 34 -16.83 -15.05 9.79
N LYS A 35 -16.98 -15.68 8.63
CA LYS A 35 -16.77 -17.12 8.45
C LYS A 35 -15.73 -17.37 7.36
N VAL A 36 -14.78 -18.24 7.62
CA VAL A 36 -13.85 -18.76 6.62
C VAL A 36 -14.42 -20.05 6.06
N VAL A 37 -14.72 -20.07 4.77
CA VAL A 37 -15.27 -21.22 4.06
C VAL A 37 -14.22 -21.73 3.08
N ALA A 38 -13.77 -22.97 3.21
CA ALA A 38 -12.71 -23.49 2.34
C ALA A 38 -12.73 -25.01 2.19
N ARG A 39 -12.25 -25.49 1.04
CA ARG A 39 -11.99 -26.92 0.79
C ARG A 39 -10.81 -27.43 1.62
N ASP A 40 -9.68 -26.73 1.53
CA ASP A 40 -8.46 -26.96 2.31
C ASP A 40 -8.30 -25.88 3.37
N THR A 41 -7.76 -26.27 4.51
CA THR A 41 -7.66 -25.47 5.72
C THR A 41 -6.24 -25.50 6.29
N HIS A 42 -6.01 -24.78 7.38
CA HIS A 42 -4.76 -24.83 8.15
C HIS A 42 -4.41 -26.23 8.69
N GLN A 43 -5.34 -27.20 8.64
CA GLN A 43 -5.13 -28.58 9.06
C GLN A 43 -4.63 -29.48 7.91
N ASP A 44 -4.70 -29.03 6.66
CA ASP A 44 -4.39 -29.83 5.47
C ASP A 44 -2.98 -29.53 4.93
N LEU A 45 -1.97 -29.48 5.79
CA LEU A 45 -0.62 -29.01 5.43
C LEU A 45 0.12 -29.89 4.39
N ASP A 46 -0.42 -31.06 4.06
CA ASP A 46 0.09 -31.96 3.02
C ASP A 46 -0.76 -31.94 1.73
N SER A 47 -1.82 -31.13 1.65
CA SER A 47 -2.68 -31.06 0.45
C SER A 47 -2.04 -30.26 -0.68
N GLN A 48 -1.86 -30.91 -1.83
CA GLN A 48 -1.35 -30.26 -3.06
C GLN A 48 -2.44 -29.47 -3.80
N ALA A 49 -3.68 -29.48 -3.29
CA ALA A 49 -4.80 -28.80 -3.92
C ALA A 49 -4.79 -27.27 -3.67
N PHE A 50 -3.97 -26.79 -2.73
CA PHE A 50 -3.76 -25.37 -2.45
C PHE A 50 -2.28 -25.06 -2.17
N SER A 51 -1.90 -23.80 -2.32
CA SER A 51 -0.49 -23.41 -2.47
C SER A 51 0.23 -23.08 -1.16
N SER A 52 -0.51 -22.68 -0.12
CA SER A 52 0.06 -22.03 1.06
C SER A 52 1.03 -22.90 1.88
N PRO A 53 0.83 -24.22 2.09
CA PRO A 53 1.78 -25.03 2.85
C PRO A 53 3.14 -25.22 2.17
N TRP A 54 3.18 -25.10 0.85
CA TRP A 54 4.36 -25.44 0.03
C TRP A 54 5.37 -24.29 -0.11
N ALA A 55 5.02 -23.10 0.39
CA ALA A 55 5.89 -21.93 0.32
C ALA A 55 7.12 -22.07 1.23
N GLY A 56 8.11 -21.21 1.01
CA GLY A 56 9.32 -21.21 1.83
C GLY A 56 9.05 -20.87 3.30
N ALA A 57 8.60 -19.68 3.66
CA ALA A 57 8.39 -18.49 2.85
C ALA A 57 9.21 -17.33 3.43
N ASN A 58 10.07 -16.70 2.63
CA ASN A 58 10.73 -15.47 3.01
C ASN A 58 10.10 -14.26 2.33
N TRP A 59 10.47 -13.08 2.83
CA TRP A 59 10.41 -11.89 2.02
C TRP A 59 11.61 -11.88 1.07
N SER A 60 11.36 -11.82 -0.23
CA SER A 60 12.41 -11.74 -1.25
C SER A 60 11.94 -10.80 -2.36
N PRO A 61 12.79 -9.93 -2.90
CA PRO A 61 12.39 -9.10 -4.03
C PRO A 61 12.00 -10.01 -5.20
N MET A 62 10.82 -9.75 -5.77
CA MET A 62 10.30 -10.46 -6.94
C MET A 62 9.74 -9.47 -7.95
N GLY A 63 9.92 -9.77 -9.24
CA GLY A 63 9.39 -8.95 -10.31
C GLY A 63 10.02 -7.55 -10.41
N LYS A 64 9.38 -6.69 -11.21
CA LYS A 64 9.73 -5.28 -11.36
C LYS A 64 8.96 -4.44 -10.34
N LEU A 65 9.46 -3.23 -10.09
CA LEU A 65 8.76 -2.26 -9.25
C LEU A 65 7.35 -1.98 -9.82
N SER A 66 6.35 -2.19 -8.98
CA SER A 66 5.01 -1.62 -9.11
C SER A 66 4.70 -0.97 -7.77
N GLU A 67 4.19 0.26 -7.78
CA GLU A 67 3.93 1.01 -6.54
C GLU A 67 2.94 0.26 -5.63
N ARG A 68 1.92 -0.35 -6.23
CA ARG A 68 0.91 -1.13 -5.51
C ARG A 68 1.53 -2.33 -4.80
N THR A 69 2.28 -3.15 -5.53
CA THR A 69 2.93 -4.34 -4.92
C THR A 69 4.04 -3.94 -3.96
N TYR A 70 4.78 -2.87 -4.23
CA TYR A 70 5.75 -2.30 -3.31
C TYR A 70 5.09 -1.90 -1.98
N GLY A 71 3.95 -1.21 -2.04
CA GLY A 71 3.16 -0.86 -0.86
C GLY A 71 2.77 -2.10 -0.05
N TRP A 72 2.30 -3.15 -0.73
CA TRP A 72 1.94 -4.39 -0.06
C TRP A 72 3.12 -5.10 0.59
N GLU A 73 4.24 -5.18 -0.14
CA GLU A 73 5.46 -5.83 0.32
C GLU A 73 6.09 -5.09 1.49
N LYS A 74 6.12 -3.76 1.44
CA LYS A 74 6.63 -2.92 2.54
C LYS A 74 5.77 -3.08 3.80
N ALA A 75 4.45 -3.02 3.66
CA ALA A 75 3.53 -3.20 4.78
C ALA A 75 3.68 -4.59 5.40
N THR A 76 3.84 -5.62 4.58
CA THR A 76 4.01 -7.00 5.02
C THR A 76 5.38 -7.23 5.65
N PHE A 77 6.45 -6.69 5.06
CA PHE A 77 7.80 -6.78 5.62
C PHE A 77 7.85 -6.20 7.03
N ASN A 78 7.33 -4.97 7.21
CA ASN A 78 7.27 -4.33 8.53
C ASN A 78 6.44 -5.16 9.52
N LYS A 79 5.26 -5.64 9.10
CA LYS A 79 4.41 -6.45 9.98
C LYS A 79 5.08 -7.75 10.42
N LEU A 80 5.76 -8.46 9.51
CA LEU A 80 6.50 -9.67 9.84
C LEU A 80 7.73 -9.35 10.72
N TRP A 81 8.39 -8.22 10.48
CA TRP A 81 9.49 -7.74 11.32
C TRP A 81 9.03 -7.52 12.77
N ASP A 82 7.88 -6.87 12.97
CA ASP A 82 7.31 -6.66 14.30
C ASP A 82 6.91 -7.97 15.01
N MET A 83 6.71 -9.04 14.24
CA MET A 83 6.37 -10.38 14.75
C MET A 83 7.59 -11.22 15.15
N ILE A 84 8.83 -10.77 14.95
CA ILE A 84 10.05 -11.51 15.34
C ILE A 84 10.00 -12.00 16.80
N PRO A 85 9.60 -11.18 17.80
CA PRO A 85 9.55 -11.62 19.21
C PRO A 85 8.58 -12.78 19.48
N SER A 86 7.63 -13.07 18.58
CA SER A 86 6.69 -14.19 18.73
C SER A 86 7.34 -15.56 18.51
N GLY A 87 8.53 -15.62 17.89
CA GLY A 87 9.16 -16.87 17.45
C GLY A 87 8.58 -17.46 16.15
N LEU A 88 7.53 -16.86 15.58
CA LEU A 88 6.92 -17.29 14.31
C LEU A 88 7.69 -16.79 13.07
N VAL A 89 8.53 -15.77 13.26
CA VAL A 89 9.29 -15.11 12.21
C VAL A 89 10.78 -15.19 12.53
N LEU A 90 11.58 -15.63 11.56
CA LEU A 90 13.03 -15.63 11.62
C LEU A 90 13.56 -14.44 10.83
N ALA A 91 14.22 -13.49 11.49
CA ALA A 91 15.05 -12.51 10.81
C ALA A 91 16.41 -13.13 10.45
N SER A 92 16.93 -12.84 9.27
CA SER A 92 18.22 -13.40 8.82
C SER A 92 18.91 -12.53 7.76
N PRO A 93 20.26 -12.46 7.78
CA PRO A 93 21.02 -11.71 6.79
C PRO A 93 21.10 -12.48 5.46
N SER A 94 20.29 -12.08 4.49
CA SER A 94 20.18 -12.64 3.14
C SER A 94 21.38 -12.29 2.25
N LYS A 95 21.61 -13.11 1.22
CA LYS A 95 22.46 -12.78 0.06
C LYS A 95 21.71 -13.05 -1.24
N ILE A 96 21.66 -12.08 -2.14
CA ILE A 96 21.14 -12.27 -3.50
C ILE A 96 22.28 -12.04 -4.48
N PHE A 97 22.48 -13.01 -5.38
CA PHE A 97 23.51 -12.98 -6.39
C PHE A 97 22.93 -12.67 -7.77
N TYR A 98 23.66 -11.85 -8.51
CA TYR A 98 23.29 -11.35 -9.82
C TYR A 98 24.33 -11.73 -10.86
N GLU A 99 23.90 -11.75 -12.12
CA GLU A 99 24.78 -11.87 -13.28
C GLU A 99 25.62 -10.59 -13.48
N GLU A 100 26.63 -10.70 -14.33
CA GLU A 100 27.47 -9.58 -14.72
C GLU A 100 26.64 -8.46 -15.37
N GLY A 101 26.96 -7.19 -15.08
CA GLY A 101 26.26 -6.03 -15.64
C GLY A 101 24.93 -5.65 -14.95
N ALA A 102 24.46 -6.39 -13.96
CA ALA A 102 23.25 -6.02 -13.21
C ALA A 102 23.40 -4.67 -12.48
N ASP A 103 22.45 -3.75 -12.66
CA ASP A 103 22.42 -2.48 -11.95
C ASP A 103 21.99 -2.70 -10.48
N LEU A 104 22.97 -2.72 -9.58
CA LEU A 104 22.73 -2.89 -8.15
C LEU A 104 22.25 -1.60 -7.47
N ASP A 105 22.55 -0.44 -8.04
CA ASP A 105 22.18 0.86 -7.46
C ASP A 105 20.71 1.18 -7.76
N GLY A 106 20.19 0.70 -8.91
CA GLY A 106 18.80 0.80 -9.32
C GLY A 106 17.84 -0.23 -8.69
N LEU A 107 18.28 -1.03 -7.72
CA LEU A 107 17.43 -2.05 -7.09
C LEU A 107 16.31 -1.40 -6.25
N TRP A 108 15.07 -1.58 -6.70
CA TRP A 108 13.87 -0.93 -6.15
C TRP A 108 13.60 -1.21 -4.67
N TYR A 109 14.11 -2.31 -4.14
CA TYR A 109 13.86 -2.76 -2.77
C TYR A 109 14.93 -2.32 -1.76
N LYS A 110 16.00 -1.66 -2.21
CA LYS A 110 17.15 -1.30 -1.37
C LYS A 110 16.76 -0.48 -0.13
N ASP A 111 15.75 0.39 -0.26
CA ASP A 111 15.24 1.25 0.81
C ASP A 111 14.08 0.62 1.61
N LEU A 112 13.57 -0.54 1.16
CA LEU A 112 12.52 -1.29 1.85
C LEU A 112 13.14 -2.22 2.90
N VAL A 113 14.18 -2.96 2.52
CA VAL A 113 14.87 -3.93 3.39
C VAL A 113 15.78 -3.23 4.41
N ARG A 114 16.22 -3.96 5.45
CA ARG A 114 17.17 -3.42 6.45
C ARG A 114 18.59 -3.79 6.08
N ASP A 115 19.54 -2.91 6.41
CA ASP A 115 20.99 -3.13 6.24
C ASP A 115 21.39 -3.53 4.81
N PHE A 116 20.79 -2.89 3.80
CA PHE A 116 21.16 -3.13 2.40
C PHE A 116 22.61 -2.72 2.14
N ARG A 117 23.34 -3.60 1.46
CA ARG A 117 24.71 -3.33 1.00
C ARG A 117 25.05 -4.17 -0.21
N VAL A 118 26.00 -3.68 -1.00
CA VAL A 118 26.67 -4.49 -2.03
C VAL A 118 27.64 -5.46 -1.33
N LEU A 119 27.75 -6.69 -1.84
CA LEU A 119 28.69 -7.69 -1.32
C LEU A 119 30.11 -7.44 -1.84
N ASP A 120 31.10 -7.65 -0.97
CA ASP A 120 32.51 -7.65 -1.37
C ASP A 120 32.84 -8.88 -2.21
N SER A 121 33.89 -8.80 -3.05
CA SER A 121 34.33 -9.92 -3.88
C SER A 121 34.67 -11.19 -3.09
N SER A 122 35.14 -11.04 -1.85
CA SER A 122 35.42 -12.16 -0.93
C SER A 122 34.16 -12.90 -0.45
N GLU A 123 32.99 -12.28 -0.56
CA GLU A 123 31.71 -12.83 -0.15
C GLU A 123 30.94 -13.53 -1.28
N LEU A 124 31.45 -13.43 -2.50
CA LEU A 124 30.91 -14.08 -3.68
C LEU A 124 31.41 -15.52 -3.75
N SER A 125 30.51 -16.46 -4.04
CA SER A 125 30.88 -17.85 -4.30
C SER A 125 31.19 -18.05 -5.80
N GLY A 126 32.16 -18.91 -6.11
CA GLY A 126 32.39 -19.50 -7.44
C GLY A 126 32.10 -18.63 -8.67
N THR A 127 30.91 -18.80 -9.25
CA THR A 127 30.49 -18.23 -10.56
C THR A 127 29.74 -16.90 -10.43
N GLN A 128 29.46 -16.43 -9.23
CA GLN A 128 28.71 -15.20 -9.00
C GLN A 128 29.65 -14.00 -9.07
N GLN A 129 29.37 -13.06 -9.96
CA GLN A 129 30.23 -11.89 -10.15
C GLN A 129 29.78 -10.66 -9.36
N ARG A 130 28.50 -10.60 -8.97
CA ARG A 130 27.91 -9.49 -8.19
C ARG A 130 26.88 -10.02 -7.20
N GLY A 131 26.66 -9.27 -6.12
CA GLY A 131 25.59 -9.60 -5.17
C GLY A 131 25.32 -8.50 -4.16
N VAL A 132 24.22 -8.63 -3.46
CA VAL A 132 23.80 -7.72 -2.38
C VAL A 132 23.46 -8.53 -1.12
N GLY A 133 23.64 -7.90 0.03
CA GLY A 133 23.24 -8.41 1.34
C GLY A 133 22.25 -7.46 2.01
N PHE A 134 21.31 -8.01 2.77
CA PHE A 134 20.34 -7.27 3.57
C PHE A 134 19.70 -8.19 4.60
N GLN A 135 19.11 -7.64 5.66
CA GLN A 135 18.26 -8.42 6.56
C GLN A 135 16.89 -8.65 5.94
N THR A 136 16.47 -9.91 5.96
CA THR A 136 15.12 -10.30 5.58
C THR A 136 14.43 -11.08 6.69
N VAL A 137 13.17 -11.45 6.46
CA VAL A 137 12.35 -12.26 7.35
C VAL A 137 11.83 -13.50 6.63
N SER A 138 11.63 -14.59 7.38
CA SER A 138 10.94 -15.78 6.90
C SER A 138 9.99 -16.36 7.94
N VAL A 139 8.98 -17.07 7.46
CA VAL A 139 8.01 -17.82 8.27
C VAL A 139 7.98 -19.27 7.81
N CYS A 140 7.57 -20.16 8.72
CA CYS A 140 7.29 -21.55 8.38
C CYS A 140 5.77 -21.73 8.20
N PRO A 141 5.26 -22.01 6.98
CA PRO A 141 3.83 -22.24 6.75
C PRO A 141 3.19 -23.24 7.72
N ASP A 142 3.92 -24.29 8.09
CA ASP A 142 3.48 -25.35 8.99
C ASP A 142 3.09 -24.84 10.39
N HIS A 143 3.62 -23.68 10.81
CA HIS A 143 3.29 -23.04 12.09
C HIS A 143 2.50 -21.74 11.91
N TYR A 144 2.78 -21.00 10.84
CA TYR A 144 2.17 -19.69 10.59
C TYR A 144 0.68 -19.79 10.23
N LEU A 145 0.28 -20.77 9.41
CA LEU A 145 -1.13 -20.96 9.04
C LEU A 145 -1.97 -21.43 10.24
N PRO A 146 -1.55 -22.41 11.06
CA PRO A 146 -2.25 -22.74 12.30
C PRO A 146 -2.32 -21.59 13.30
N TRP A 147 -1.26 -20.77 13.41
CA TRP A 147 -1.28 -19.58 14.26
C TRP A 147 -2.35 -18.57 13.81
N LEU A 148 -2.40 -18.23 12.52
CA LEU A 148 -3.43 -17.34 11.97
C LEU A 148 -4.84 -17.88 12.26
N ALA A 149 -5.06 -19.17 12.05
CA ALA A 149 -6.35 -19.79 12.32
C ALA A 149 -6.73 -19.74 13.81
N LYS A 150 -5.77 -19.98 14.71
CA LYS A 150 -5.99 -19.90 16.16
C LYS A 150 -6.33 -18.47 16.60
N GLU A 151 -5.64 -17.47 16.07
CA GLU A 151 -5.96 -16.05 16.31
C GLU A 151 -7.37 -15.69 15.82
N LEU A 152 -7.78 -16.22 14.67
CA LEU A 152 -9.13 -16.00 14.14
C LEU A 152 -10.20 -16.66 15.02
N GLN A 153 -9.96 -17.91 15.42
CA GLN A 153 -10.87 -18.64 16.32
C GLN A 153 -11.02 -17.96 17.68
N SER A 154 -9.94 -17.41 18.24
CA SER A 154 -10.00 -16.67 19.52
C SER A 154 -10.82 -15.38 19.41
N ARG A 155 -10.96 -14.83 18.20
CA ARG A 155 -11.81 -13.66 17.88
C ARG A 155 -13.23 -14.05 17.44
N GLY A 156 -13.60 -15.34 17.55
CA GLY A 156 -14.93 -15.83 17.23
C GLY A 156 -15.21 -16.03 15.74
N VAL A 157 -14.16 -16.07 14.89
CA VAL A 157 -14.31 -16.41 13.47
C VAL A 157 -14.62 -17.91 13.32
N GLU A 158 -15.67 -18.21 12.58
CA GLU A 158 -16.11 -19.58 12.31
C GLU A 158 -15.35 -20.16 11.11
N PHE A 159 -14.97 -21.43 11.18
CA PHE A 159 -14.37 -22.16 10.06
C PHE A 159 -15.31 -23.25 9.56
N VAL A 160 -15.60 -23.23 8.26
CA VAL A 160 -16.49 -24.18 7.61
C VAL A 160 -15.71 -24.87 6.50
N ARG A 161 -15.53 -26.19 6.61
CA ARG A 161 -14.97 -26.98 5.52
C ARG A 161 -16.08 -27.23 4.49
N HIS A 162 -15.98 -26.57 3.33
CA HIS A 162 -16.95 -26.70 2.26
C HIS A 162 -16.31 -26.37 0.91
N LYS A 163 -16.69 -27.12 -0.12
CA LYS A 163 -16.26 -26.88 -1.51
C LYS A 163 -17.47 -26.36 -2.28
N VAL A 164 -17.42 -25.08 -2.66
CA VAL A 164 -18.43 -24.46 -3.52
C VAL A 164 -18.19 -24.81 -4.99
N ALA A 165 -19.28 -24.85 -5.77
CA ALA A 165 -19.27 -25.05 -7.21
C ALA A 165 -19.29 -23.73 -7.99
N SER A 166 -19.98 -22.71 -7.48
CA SER A 166 -20.14 -21.40 -8.12
C SER A 166 -19.77 -20.24 -7.19
N ILE A 167 -19.52 -19.07 -7.78
CA ILE A 167 -19.37 -17.83 -7.00
C ILE A 167 -20.70 -17.39 -6.38
N GLY A 168 -21.83 -17.67 -7.05
CA GLY A 168 -23.18 -17.43 -6.54
C GLY A 168 -23.48 -18.21 -5.27
N GLU A 169 -23.12 -19.49 -5.20
CA GLU A 169 -23.25 -20.33 -4.00
C GLU A 169 -22.48 -19.71 -2.83
N ALA A 170 -21.24 -19.28 -3.07
CA ALA A 170 -20.43 -18.63 -2.05
C ALA A 170 -21.01 -17.28 -1.60
N ALA A 171 -21.54 -16.49 -2.52
CA ALA A 171 -22.18 -15.21 -2.23
C ALA A 171 -23.48 -15.40 -1.45
N ALA A 172 -24.27 -16.44 -1.77
CA ALA A 172 -25.48 -16.79 -1.04
C ALA A 172 -25.21 -17.15 0.43
N LEU A 173 -24.02 -17.69 0.77
CA LEU A 173 -23.60 -17.89 2.17
C LEU A 173 -23.41 -16.58 2.93
N ALA A 174 -23.05 -15.48 2.24
CA ALA A 174 -22.97 -14.15 2.84
C ALA A 174 -24.35 -13.52 3.03
N GLY A 175 -25.28 -13.84 2.12
CA GLY A 175 -26.64 -13.30 2.10
C GLY A 175 -26.70 -11.85 1.58
N PRO A 176 -27.91 -11.31 1.35
CA PRO A 176 -28.08 -9.96 0.84
C PRO A 176 -27.47 -8.93 1.78
N ASN A 177 -26.79 -7.93 1.21
CA ASN A 177 -25.99 -6.92 1.92
C ASN A 177 -24.80 -7.49 2.70
N GLY A 178 -24.43 -8.75 2.45
CA GLY A 178 -23.22 -9.38 2.95
C GLY A 178 -22.00 -9.08 2.07
N VAL A 179 -20.85 -9.57 2.52
CA VAL A 179 -19.57 -9.45 1.82
C VAL A 179 -19.00 -10.84 1.56
N LEU A 180 -18.54 -11.08 0.32
CA LEU A 180 -17.78 -12.26 -0.07
C LEU A 180 -16.35 -11.83 -0.41
N ILE A 181 -15.36 -12.34 0.33
CA ILE A 181 -13.95 -12.25 -0.06
C ILE A 181 -13.59 -13.51 -0.85
N ASN A 182 -13.28 -13.36 -2.13
CA ASN A 182 -12.80 -14.46 -2.97
C ASN A 182 -11.27 -14.59 -2.91
N ALA A 183 -10.77 -15.51 -2.08
CA ALA A 183 -9.34 -15.80 -1.91
C ALA A 183 -8.97 -17.24 -2.35
N THR A 184 -9.57 -17.71 -3.45
CA THR A 184 -9.53 -19.12 -3.90
C THR A 184 -8.25 -19.53 -4.64
N GLY A 185 -7.33 -18.60 -4.91
CA GLY A 185 -6.08 -18.90 -5.62
C GLY A 185 -6.35 -19.48 -7.02
N LEU A 186 -5.85 -20.70 -7.30
CA LEU A 186 -6.10 -21.40 -8.57
C LEU A 186 -7.59 -21.73 -8.78
N GLY A 187 -8.39 -21.80 -7.72
CA GLY A 187 -9.83 -22.08 -7.81
C GLY A 187 -10.59 -21.05 -8.63
N ALA A 188 -10.13 -19.79 -8.67
CA ALA A 188 -10.75 -18.72 -9.45
C ALA A 188 -10.83 -19.04 -10.96
N ARG A 189 -9.94 -19.90 -11.47
CA ARG A 189 -9.93 -20.34 -12.88
C ARG A 189 -11.17 -21.15 -13.26
N SER A 190 -11.72 -21.93 -12.32
CA SER A 190 -12.75 -22.95 -12.59
C SER A 190 -13.99 -22.81 -11.72
N LEU A 191 -14.08 -21.75 -10.92
CA LEU A 191 -15.30 -21.44 -10.16
C LEU A 191 -16.36 -20.90 -11.12
N LEU A 192 -17.51 -21.56 -11.20
CA LEU A 192 -18.57 -21.20 -12.13
C LEU A 192 -19.08 -19.78 -11.84
N GLY A 193 -19.23 -18.97 -12.90
CA GLY A 193 -19.59 -17.55 -12.82
C GLY A 193 -18.44 -16.59 -12.53
N LEU A 194 -17.21 -17.10 -12.39
CA LEU A 194 -15.99 -16.28 -12.32
C LEU A 194 -15.02 -16.64 -13.45
N GLU A 195 -14.59 -17.91 -13.47
CA GLU A 195 -13.87 -18.52 -14.59
C GLU A 195 -12.69 -17.73 -15.15
N ASP A 196 -11.89 -17.12 -14.28
CA ASP A 196 -10.78 -16.25 -14.67
C ASP A 196 -9.68 -17.05 -15.40
N LYS A 197 -9.72 -17.01 -16.74
CA LYS A 197 -8.82 -17.79 -17.60
C LYS A 197 -7.38 -17.28 -17.60
N ASP A 198 -7.13 -16.11 -17.00
CA ASP A 198 -5.79 -15.57 -16.79
C ASP A 198 -5.09 -16.21 -15.59
N VAL A 199 -5.80 -16.94 -14.74
CA VAL A 199 -5.20 -17.69 -13.61
C VAL A 199 -4.56 -18.98 -14.11
N TYR A 200 -3.29 -19.22 -13.76
CA TYR A 200 -2.52 -20.40 -14.17
C TYR A 200 -1.54 -20.86 -13.08
N PRO A 201 -1.15 -22.15 -13.06
CA PRO A 201 -0.21 -22.64 -12.07
C PRO A 201 1.22 -22.29 -12.46
N VAL A 202 2.07 -22.08 -11.46
CA VAL A 202 3.51 -22.21 -11.64
C VAL A 202 4.01 -23.31 -10.71
N ARG A 203 4.30 -24.49 -11.26
CA ARG A 203 4.79 -25.64 -10.49
C ARG A 203 6.15 -25.30 -9.85
N GLY A 204 6.25 -25.62 -8.58
CA GLY A 204 7.48 -25.55 -7.80
C GLY A 204 7.74 -26.85 -7.09
N GLN A 205 8.99 -27.33 -7.17
CA GLN A 205 9.48 -28.44 -6.39
C GLN A 205 10.60 -27.96 -5.46
N THR A 206 10.61 -28.44 -4.22
CA THR A 206 11.60 -28.09 -3.20
C THR A 206 12.01 -29.31 -2.37
N VAL A 207 13.11 -29.18 -1.63
CA VAL A 207 13.58 -30.15 -0.65
C VAL A 207 13.72 -29.44 0.70
N VAL A 208 13.16 -29.99 1.78
CA VAL A 208 13.34 -29.46 3.14
C VAL A 208 14.41 -30.29 3.82
N ILE A 209 15.38 -29.61 4.44
CA ILE A 209 16.49 -30.24 5.16
C ILE A 209 16.60 -29.72 6.59
N ASP A 210 17.27 -30.51 7.44
CA ASP A 210 17.81 -30.11 8.73
C ASP A 210 19.34 -30.15 8.67
N ASN A 211 19.96 -28.98 8.72
CA ASN A 211 21.41 -28.82 8.86
C ASN A 211 21.72 -27.44 9.48
N PRO A 212 22.35 -27.38 10.68
CA PRO A 212 22.65 -26.12 11.36
C PRO A 212 23.63 -25.20 10.61
N ASN A 213 24.41 -25.74 9.68
CA ASN A 213 25.37 -24.98 8.88
C ASN A 213 24.72 -24.28 7.68
N VAL A 214 23.48 -24.61 7.33
CA VAL A 214 22.75 -24.05 6.19
C VAL A 214 21.74 -23.00 6.69
N ARG A 215 22.27 -21.94 7.31
CA ARG A 215 21.52 -20.97 8.13
C ARG A 215 21.23 -19.62 7.47
N ARG A 216 21.58 -19.44 6.21
CA ARG A 216 21.50 -18.13 5.54
C ARG A 216 20.55 -18.16 4.35
N PRO A 217 19.60 -17.21 4.23
CA PRO A 217 18.85 -17.04 3.01
C PRO A 217 19.77 -16.69 1.85
N MET A 218 19.67 -17.41 0.73
CA MET A 218 20.46 -17.17 -0.47
C MET A 218 19.60 -17.34 -1.71
N ALA A 219 19.80 -16.51 -2.73
CA ALA A 219 19.17 -16.66 -4.04
C ALA A 219 20.17 -16.33 -5.16
N ALA A 220 20.13 -17.07 -6.26
CA ALA A 220 21.00 -16.85 -7.42
C ALA A 220 20.21 -16.90 -8.74
N GLY A 221 20.62 -16.06 -9.71
CA GLY A 221 20.11 -16.04 -11.08
C GLY A 221 20.55 -17.25 -11.92
N GLY A 222 19.99 -17.36 -13.14
CA GLY A 222 20.13 -18.52 -14.03
C GLY A 222 19.02 -19.56 -13.79
N ASP A 223 19.40 -20.75 -13.31
CA ASP A 223 18.44 -21.74 -12.82
C ASP A 223 17.90 -21.30 -11.46
N VAL A 224 16.57 -21.26 -11.30
CA VAL A 224 15.90 -20.89 -10.03
C VAL A 224 16.50 -21.69 -8.86
N THR A 225 17.31 -21.00 -8.05
CA THR A 225 18.06 -21.58 -6.94
C THR A 225 17.93 -20.67 -5.73
N TYR A 226 17.39 -21.22 -4.64
CA TYR A 226 17.22 -20.51 -3.38
C TYR A 226 17.34 -21.44 -2.17
N ILE A 227 17.82 -20.86 -1.07
CA ILE A 227 18.00 -21.49 0.23
C ILE A 227 17.28 -20.60 1.22
N ILE A 228 16.31 -21.12 1.97
CA ILE A 228 15.50 -20.32 2.89
C ILE A 228 15.39 -21.06 4.23
N PRO A 229 16.17 -20.66 5.25
CA PRO A 229 15.92 -21.05 6.63
C PRO A 229 14.56 -20.53 7.11
N ARG A 230 13.85 -21.32 7.90
CA ARG A 230 12.53 -21.00 8.46
C ARG A 230 12.39 -21.52 9.90
N PRO A 231 11.69 -20.80 10.80
CA PRO A 231 11.56 -21.19 12.20
C PRO A 231 11.08 -22.64 12.38
N TRP A 232 11.74 -23.40 13.25
CA TRP A 232 11.36 -24.78 13.56
C TRP A 232 11.80 -25.16 14.98
N PRO A 233 10.98 -25.93 15.74
CA PRO A 233 11.32 -26.33 17.11
C PRO A 233 12.30 -27.51 17.14
N ASN A 234 13.48 -27.36 16.54
CA ASN A 234 14.62 -28.27 16.71
C ASN A 234 15.76 -27.58 17.46
N ALA A 235 16.86 -28.30 17.71
CA ALA A 235 18.02 -27.77 18.43
C ALA A 235 18.63 -26.51 17.76
N SER A 236 18.55 -26.42 16.43
CA SER A 236 19.06 -25.29 15.65
C SER A 236 18.10 -24.09 15.63
N GLY A 237 16.83 -24.28 16.00
CA GLY A 237 15.77 -23.28 15.90
C GLY A 237 15.18 -23.06 14.51
N PHE A 238 15.63 -23.82 13.49
CA PHE A 238 15.16 -23.70 12.11
C PHE A 238 15.32 -25.00 11.31
N THR A 239 14.53 -25.12 10.25
CA THR A 239 14.79 -26.01 9.11
C THR A 239 15.05 -25.16 7.88
N THR A 240 15.58 -25.75 6.81
CA THR A 240 15.90 -25.00 5.59
C THR A 240 15.21 -25.63 4.39
N ILE A 241 14.46 -24.82 3.64
CA ILE A 241 13.92 -25.22 2.34
C ILE A 241 14.91 -24.86 1.24
N LEU A 242 15.14 -25.81 0.34
CA LEU A 242 15.99 -25.69 -0.82
C LEU A 242 15.11 -25.73 -2.06
N GLY A 243 15.27 -24.77 -2.95
CA GLY A 243 14.56 -24.76 -4.21
C GLY A 243 15.43 -24.26 -5.36
N GLY A 244 14.91 -24.28 -6.59
CA GLY A 244 13.61 -24.86 -6.89
C GLY A 244 13.37 -25.10 -8.36
N LYS A 245 12.08 -25.14 -8.68
CA LYS A 245 11.52 -25.13 -10.03
C LYS A 245 10.50 -24.01 -10.15
N TYR A 246 10.41 -23.49 -11.37
CA TYR A 246 9.46 -22.47 -11.78
C TYR A 246 8.99 -22.85 -13.18
N GLN A 247 7.90 -23.61 -13.25
CA GLN A 247 7.38 -24.18 -14.48
C GLN A 247 5.96 -23.67 -14.71
N GLU A 248 5.83 -22.63 -15.53
CA GLU A 248 4.53 -22.01 -15.83
C GLU A 248 3.62 -22.97 -16.59
N GLY A 249 2.32 -22.94 -16.27
CA GLY A 249 1.30 -23.77 -16.91
C GLY A 249 1.35 -25.26 -16.55
N ASN A 250 2.38 -25.70 -15.80
CA ASN A 250 2.52 -27.10 -15.41
C ASN A 250 1.64 -27.41 -14.17
N TRP A 251 0.72 -28.34 -14.33
CA TRP A 251 -0.21 -28.81 -13.28
C TRP A 251 0.26 -30.10 -12.57
N ASP A 252 1.39 -30.67 -12.99
CA ASP A 252 1.88 -31.93 -12.46
C ASP A 252 2.29 -31.80 -10.99
N THR A 253 1.62 -32.55 -10.13
CA THR A 253 1.87 -32.63 -8.68
C THR A 253 2.81 -33.79 -8.32
N SER A 254 3.23 -34.59 -9.29
CA SER A 254 4.13 -35.72 -9.07
C SER A 254 5.54 -35.25 -8.69
N PHE A 255 6.20 -36.08 -7.87
CA PHE A 255 7.59 -35.88 -7.47
C PHE A 255 8.55 -36.30 -8.58
N SER A 256 9.56 -35.47 -8.86
CA SER A 256 10.67 -35.80 -9.76
C SER A 256 11.98 -35.96 -8.99
N ALA A 257 12.52 -37.18 -8.94
CA ALA A 257 13.81 -37.45 -8.28
C ALA A 257 14.97 -36.67 -8.94
N ALA A 258 14.94 -36.54 -10.26
CA ALA A 258 15.92 -35.76 -11.01
C ALA A 258 15.87 -34.27 -10.64
N ASP A 259 14.68 -33.69 -10.48
CA ASP A 259 14.52 -32.31 -10.05
C ASP A 259 15.04 -32.10 -8.62
N ALA A 260 14.76 -33.03 -7.71
CA ALA A 260 15.24 -32.98 -6.33
C ALA A 260 16.77 -33.04 -6.26
N GLN A 261 17.38 -33.96 -7.01
CA GLN A 261 18.83 -34.09 -7.10
C GLN A 261 19.46 -32.81 -7.67
N GLY A 262 18.90 -32.26 -8.75
CA GLY A 262 19.37 -31.00 -9.34
C GLY A 262 19.27 -29.82 -8.38
N ILE A 263 18.20 -29.74 -7.57
CA ILE A 263 18.07 -28.70 -6.52
C ILE A 263 19.18 -28.85 -5.48
N LEU A 264 19.41 -30.05 -4.97
CA LEU A 264 20.46 -30.33 -3.98
C LEU A 264 21.84 -29.97 -4.52
N ASP A 265 22.14 -30.33 -5.78
CA ASP A 265 23.43 -30.07 -6.40
C ASP A 265 23.67 -28.58 -6.63
N ARG A 266 22.66 -27.83 -7.11
CA ARG A 266 22.78 -26.38 -7.29
C ARG A 266 22.88 -25.64 -5.95
N CYS A 267 22.08 -26.01 -4.95
CA CYS A 267 22.18 -25.38 -3.63
C CYS A 267 23.53 -25.69 -2.96
N ALA A 268 24.07 -26.90 -3.12
CA ALA A 268 25.38 -27.29 -2.59
C ALA A 268 26.55 -26.51 -3.22
N LYS A 269 26.40 -25.98 -4.45
CA LYS A 269 27.40 -25.07 -5.04
C LYS A 269 27.46 -23.73 -4.28
N LEU A 270 26.35 -23.28 -3.71
CA LEU A 270 26.28 -22.06 -2.90
C LEU A 270 26.69 -22.33 -1.45
N VAL A 271 26.24 -23.44 -0.88
CA VAL A 271 26.51 -23.85 0.50
C VAL A 271 26.93 -25.32 0.52
N PRO A 272 28.25 -25.62 0.48
CA PRO A 272 28.75 -26.99 0.42
C PRO A 272 28.29 -27.89 1.57
N ALA A 273 27.99 -27.29 2.74
CA ALA A 273 27.48 -28.00 3.92
C ALA A 273 26.19 -28.80 3.65
N ILE A 274 25.42 -28.49 2.60
CA ILE A 274 24.24 -29.28 2.19
C ILE A 274 24.60 -30.74 1.86
N LYS A 275 25.86 -31.01 1.49
CA LYS A 275 26.37 -32.37 1.22
C LYS A 275 27.04 -33.02 2.43
N ASP A 276 27.06 -32.35 3.58
CA ASP A 276 27.56 -32.94 4.82
C ASP A 276 26.75 -34.21 5.14
N LYS A 277 27.44 -35.23 5.68
CA LYS A 277 26.84 -36.53 6.03
C LYS A 277 25.71 -36.41 7.04
N ASP A 278 25.73 -35.37 7.86
CA ASP A 278 24.74 -35.11 8.90
C ASP A 278 23.51 -34.33 8.40
N THR A 279 23.50 -33.93 7.11
CA THR A 279 22.33 -33.28 6.50
C THR A 279 21.19 -34.27 6.39
N LYS A 280 20.06 -33.98 7.06
CA LYS A 280 18.86 -34.79 6.99
C LYS A 280 17.87 -34.20 5.99
N ILE A 281 17.45 -34.98 5.00
CA ILE A 281 16.31 -34.61 4.15
C ILE A 281 15.04 -34.95 4.93
N LEU A 282 14.21 -33.94 5.18
CA LEU A 282 12.97 -34.06 5.93
C LEU A 282 11.75 -34.25 5.03
N LYS A 283 11.71 -33.55 3.89
CA LYS A 283 10.54 -33.53 3.00
C LYS A 283 10.91 -33.22 1.56
N HIS A 284 10.20 -33.84 0.62
CA HIS A 284 10.14 -33.40 -0.77
C HIS A 284 8.76 -32.79 -1.02
N ASN A 285 8.73 -31.59 -1.58
CA ASN A 285 7.48 -30.86 -1.80
C ASN A 285 7.27 -30.60 -3.28
N VAL A 286 6.02 -30.69 -3.73
CA VAL A 286 5.58 -30.17 -5.03
C VAL A 286 4.31 -29.38 -4.80
N GLY A 287 4.34 -28.09 -5.15
CA GLY A 287 3.22 -27.17 -4.99
C GLY A 287 2.99 -26.35 -6.25
N LEU A 288 1.74 -25.94 -6.46
CA LEU A 288 1.35 -25.11 -7.60
C LEU A 288 1.11 -23.68 -7.12
N ARG A 289 1.92 -22.72 -7.56
CA ARG A 289 1.72 -21.30 -7.22
C ARG A 289 0.52 -20.75 -8.00
N PRO A 290 -0.38 -19.97 -7.39
CA PRO A 290 -1.59 -19.47 -8.04
C PRO A 290 -1.29 -18.15 -8.74
N ALA A 291 -0.62 -18.20 -9.90
CA ALA A 291 -0.29 -17.01 -10.68
C ALA A 291 -1.48 -16.55 -11.53
N ARG A 292 -1.44 -15.31 -11.99
CA ARG A 292 -2.43 -14.72 -12.88
C ARG A 292 -1.75 -13.77 -13.87
N LYS A 293 -2.14 -13.81 -15.14
CA LYS A 293 -1.68 -12.82 -16.13
C LYS A 293 -2.17 -11.43 -15.73
N GLY A 294 -1.32 -10.42 -15.88
CA GLY A 294 -1.61 -9.07 -15.35
C GLY A 294 -1.41 -8.93 -13.83
N GLY A 295 -0.99 -9.99 -13.13
CA GLY A 295 -0.73 -9.95 -11.69
C GLY A 295 -1.95 -10.21 -10.81
N PRO A 296 -1.82 -10.00 -9.49
CA PRO A 296 -2.87 -10.29 -8.52
C PRO A 296 -4.13 -9.45 -8.80
N ARG A 297 -5.31 -10.08 -8.72
CA ARG A 297 -6.61 -9.39 -8.80
C ARG A 297 -7.06 -9.05 -7.38
N VAL A 298 -7.05 -7.76 -7.05
CA VAL A 298 -7.57 -7.19 -5.81
C VAL A 298 -8.51 -6.06 -6.17
N GLU A 299 -9.82 -6.30 -6.15
CA GLU A 299 -10.84 -5.32 -6.57
C GLU A 299 -12.20 -5.74 -6.05
N ALA A 300 -13.16 -4.82 -6.05
CA ALA A 300 -14.51 -5.03 -5.56
C ALA A 300 -15.54 -4.88 -6.68
N GLU A 301 -16.54 -5.76 -6.67
CA GLU A 301 -17.71 -5.70 -7.55
C GLU A 301 -18.99 -6.07 -6.79
N TRP A 302 -20.13 -5.63 -7.30
CA TRP A 302 -21.43 -6.04 -6.78
C TRP A 302 -21.97 -7.20 -7.60
N LEU A 303 -22.31 -8.30 -6.93
CA LEU A 303 -22.91 -9.47 -7.54
C LEU A 303 -24.38 -9.59 -7.12
N ASP A 304 -25.27 -9.74 -8.09
CA ASP A 304 -26.66 -10.12 -7.85
C ASP A 304 -26.74 -11.61 -7.50
N ILE A 305 -27.49 -11.93 -6.44
CA ILE A 305 -27.85 -13.31 -6.06
C ILE A 305 -29.38 -13.51 -6.21
N PRO A 306 -29.84 -14.65 -6.79
CA PRO A 306 -29.03 -15.72 -7.37
C PRO A 306 -28.25 -15.26 -8.61
N CYS A 307 -27.05 -15.82 -8.79
CA CYS A 307 -26.18 -15.49 -9.93
C CYS A 307 -26.65 -16.27 -11.17
N GLU A 308 -27.02 -15.55 -12.22
CA GLU A 308 -27.36 -16.14 -13.52
C GLU A 308 -26.16 -16.06 -14.46
N THR A 309 -25.77 -17.19 -15.02
CA THR A 309 -24.69 -17.30 -16.03
C THR A 309 -25.11 -18.25 -17.14
N GLU A 310 -24.35 -18.30 -18.24
CA GLU A 310 -24.62 -19.25 -19.33
C GLU A 310 -24.61 -20.72 -18.86
N TRP A 311 -23.84 -21.02 -17.80
CA TRP A 311 -23.70 -22.35 -17.20
C TRP A 311 -24.61 -22.57 -16.00
N ILE A 312 -25.18 -21.48 -15.45
CA ILE A 312 -26.02 -21.48 -14.25
C ILE A 312 -27.26 -20.65 -14.57
N THR A 313 -28.24 -21.26 -15.21
CA THR A 313 -29.54 -20.62 -15.52
C THR A 313 -30.52 -20.74 -14.35
N THR A 314 -30.26 -21.69 -13.45
CA THR A 314 -30.90 -21.84 -12.14
C THR A 314 -29.89 -22.52 -11.23
N GLU A 315 -29.43 -21.87 -10.15
CA GLU A 315 -28.74 -22.63 -9.08
C GLU A 315 -29.70 -23.73 -8.58
N GLU A 316 -29.25 -24.89 -8.12
CA GLU A 316 -30.14 -25.98 -7.65
C GLU A 316 -30.64 -25.72 -6.21
N GLY A 317 -31.93 -26.01 -5.91
CA GLY A 317 -32.53 -26.00 -4.55
C GLY A 317 -33.76 -25.09 -4.36
N SER A 318 -34.95 -25.64 -4.08
CA SER A 318 -36.28 -24.95 -4.06
C SER A 318 -36.31 -23.41 -4.05
N ALA A 319 -36.82 -22.81 -5.14
CA ALA A 319 -36.90 -21.35 -5.38
C ALA A 319 -37.65 -20.51 -4.32
N ALA A 320 -38.38 -21.14 -3.39
CA ALA A 320 -39.23 -20.44 -2.41
C ALA A 320 -38.49 -19.92 -1.16
N SER A 321 -37.19 -20.17 -1.00
CA SER A 321 -36.44 -19.82 0.22
C SER A 321 -35.02 -19.26 0.00
N ARG A 322 -34.66 -18.89 -1.24
CA ARG A 322 -33.31 -18.37 -1.52
C ARG A 322 -33.20 -16.88 -1.16
N PRO A 323 -32.07 -16.45 -0.56
CA PRO A 323 -31.78 -15.04 -0.42
C PRO A 323 -31.62 -14.42 -1.81
N ALA A 324 -32.35 -13.33 -2.06
CA ALA A 324 -32.21 -12.51 -3.27
C ALA A 324 -31.72 -11.12 -2.88
N GLY A 325 -30.85 -10.53 -3.71
CA GLY A 325 -30.29 -9.20 -3.47
C GLY A 325 -28.86 -9.05 -3.98
N LYS A 326 -28.14 -8.06 -3.46
CA LYS A 326 -26.75 -7.79 -3.84
C LYS A 326 -25.77 -8.19 -2.75
N VAL A 327 -24.63 -8.74 -3.17
CA VAL A 327 -23.48 -9.09 -2.33
C VAL A 327 -22.26 -8.33 -2.83
N LEU A 328 -21.52 -7.71 -1.91
CA LEU A 328 -20.24 -7.10 -2.26
C LEU A 328 -19.20 -8.22 -2.36
N VAL A 329 -18.67 -8.45 -3.56
CA VAL A 329 -17.59 -9.41 -3.80
C VAL A 329 -16.28 -8.66 -3.88
N VAL A 330 -15.30 -9.05 -3.06
CA VAL A 330 -13.94 -8.52 -3.14
C VAL A 330 -13.00 -9.66 -3.51
N HIS A 331 -12.36 -9.56 -4.66
CA HIS A 331 -11.39 -10.53 -5.12
C HIS A 331 -10.04 -10.31 -4.45
N ALA A 332 -9.34 -11.39 -4.13
CA ALA A 332 -7.98 -11.38 -3.61
C ALA A 332 -7.28 -12.69 -3.98
N TYR A 333 -6.90 -12.84 -5.25
CA TYR A 333 -6.21 -14.03 -5.76
C TYR A 333 -5.18 -13.69 -6.86
N GLY A 334 -4.41 -14.68 -7.33
CA GLY A 334 -3.43 -14.49 -8.40
C GLY A 334 -2.03 -14.06 -7.93
N PHE A 335 -1.69 -14.24 -6.65
CA PHE A 335 -0.44 -13.79 -6.04
C PHE A 335 0.83 -14.55 -6.46
N GLY A 336 0.71 -15.62 -7.23
CA GLY A 336 1.86 -16.37 -7.74
C GLY A 336 2.85 -16.78 -6.63
N SER A 337 4.11 -16.41 -6.78
CA SER A 337 5.19 -16.70 -5.83
C SER A 337 5.24 -15.78 -4.61
N ALA A 338 4.44 -14.70 -4.57
CA ALA A 338 4.59 -13.62 -3.59
C ALA A 338 3.46 -13.55 -2.55
N GLY A 339 2.60 -14.58 -2.45
CA GLY A 339 1.42 -14.55 -1.56
C GLY A 339 1.74 -14.26 -0.09
N TYR A 340 2.81 -14.83 0.46
CA TYR A 340 3.22 -14.53 1.84
C TYR A 340 3.77 -13.12 2.01
N GLN A 341 4.69 -12.70 1.13
CA GLN A 341 5.36 -11.40 1.23
C GLN A 341 4.46 -10.21 0.89
N MET A 342 3.30 -10.44 0.28
CA MET A 342 2.27 -9.42 0.01
C MET A 342 1.05 -9.52 0.94
N SER A 343 0.97 -10.57 1.78
CA SER A 343 -0.26 -10.97 2.48
C SER A 343 -0.92 -9.86 3.30
N TRP A 344 -0.18 -9.23 4.21
CA TRP A 344 -0.72 -8.22 5.12
C TRP A 344 -1.05 -6.91 4.40
N GLY A 345 -0.22 -6.52 3.44
CA GLY A 345 -0.44 -5.33 2.63
C GLY A 345 -1.67 -5.45 1.75
N ALA A 346 -1.80 -6.57 1.02
CA ALA A 346 -2.98 -6.85 0.22
C ALA A 346 -4.23 -7.00 1.08
N ALA A 347 -4.13 -7.61 2.27
CA ALA A 347 -5.24 -7.71 3.20
C ALA A 347 -5.75 -6.34 3.68
N LYS A 348 -4.86 -5.38 3.93
CA LYS A 348 -5.25 -4.00 4.26
C LYS A 348 -6.02 -3.34 3.11
N GLU A 349 -5.55 -3.51 1.87
CA GLU A 349 -6.28 -2.99 0.71
C GLU A 349 -7.66 -3.63 0.55
N VAL A 350 -7.78 -4.94 0.75
CA VAL A 350 -9.07 -5.64 0.78
C VAL A 350 -9.98 -5.04 1.87
N GLY A 351 -9.44 -4.76 3.05
CA GLY A 351 -10.18 -4.06 4.12
C GLY A 351 -10.71 -2.69 3.68
N SER A 352 -9.88 -1.88 3.01
CA SER A 352 -10.30 -0.60 2.45
C SER A 352 -11.39 -0.75 1.39
N LEU A 353 -11.28 -1.75 0.50
CA LEU A 353 -12.28 -2.02 -0.53
C LEU A 353 -13.63 -2.44 0.07
N VAL A 354 -13.61 -3.25 1.13
CA VAL A 354 -14.84 -3.62 1.87
C VAL A 354 -15.49 -2.39 2.49
N ASN A 355 -14.72 -1.53 3.16
CA ASN A 355 -15.26 -0.32 3.77
C ASN A 355 -15.85 0.64 2.74
N SER A 356 -15.10 0.91 1.66
CA SER A 356 -15.54 1.77 0.56
C SER A 356 -16.81 1.22 -0.11
N GLY A 357 -16.84 -0.08 -0.41
CA GLY A 357 -18.00 -0.72 -1.04
C GLY A 357 -19.26 -0.66 -0.17
N LEU A 358 -19.11 -0.66 1.15
CA LEU A 358 -20.21 -0.53 2.11
C LEU A 358 -20.54 0.94 2.46
N ASN A 359 -19.90 1.93 1.82
CA ASN A 359 -20.03 3.36 2.11
C ASN A 359 -19.72 3.73 3.57
N LEU A 360 -18.65 3.15 4.12
CA LEU A 360 -18.23 3.35 5.51
C LEU A 360 -16.99 4.24 5.55
N SER A 361 -16.86 5.05 6.63
CA SER A 361 -15.60 5.75 6.90
C SER A 361 -14.45 4.75 7.02
N ASN A 362 -13.29 5.10 6.45
CA ASN A 362 -12.06 4.31 6.56
C ASN A 362 -11.41 4.47 7.95
N ASP A 363 -12.13 4.10 9.01
CA ASP A 363 -11.59 4.01 10.37
C ASP A 363 -10.89 2.67 10.55
N TRP A 364 -9.81 2.47 9.79
CA TRP A 364 -8.87 1.38 10.05
C TRP A 364 -7.93 1.82 11.17
N PRO A 365 -7.76 1.06 12.28
CA PRO A 365 -6.82 1.45 13.31
C PRO A 365 -5.41 1.58 12.71
N SER A 366 -4.90 2.81 12.72
CA SER A 366 -3.48 3.06 12.53
C SER A 366 -2.74 2.24 13.59
N SER A 367 -1.86 1.34 13.15
CA SER A 367 -1.07 0.53 14.05
C SER A 367 -0.07 1.43 14.80
N THR A 368 -0.51 1.99 15.93
CA THR A 368 0.36 2.55 16.99
C THR A 368 -0.02 2.04 18.38
N GLY A 369 -1.03 1.18 18.50
CA GLY A 369 -1.40 0.55 19.78
C GLY A 369 -0.58 -0.72 20.08
N SER A 370 0.65 -0.58 20.57
CA SER A 370 1.32 -1.65 21.32
C SER A 370 0.51 -1.91 22.59
N THR A 371 -0.36 -2.93 22.56
CA THR A 371 -0.93 -3.46 23.79
C THR A 371 0.10 -4.39 24.42
N ILE A 372 0.94 -3.81 25.29
CA ILE A 372 1.82 -4.57 26.18
C ILE A 372 0.91 -5.40 27.09
N LEU A 373 0.93 -6.72 26.93
CA LEU A 373 0.37 -7.64 27.93
C LEU A 373 1.14 -7.43 29.25
N PRO A 374 0.47 -7.24 30.39
CA PRO A 374 1.15 -7.05 31.66
C PRO A 374 1.80 -8.38 32.08
N GLY A 375 3.13 -8.39 32.18
CA GLY A 375 3.82 -9.44 32.94
C GLY A 375 5.11 -10.01 32.37
N PHE A 376 5.96 -9.26 31.66
CA PHE A 376 7.38 -9.65 31.51
C PHE A 376 8.27 -8.42 31.48
N ARG A 377 9.16 -8.28 32.48
CA ARG A 377 10.23 -7.26 32.48
C ARG A 377 11.25 -7.63 31.40
N ALA A 378 11.37 -6.78 30.39
CA ALA A 378 12.51 -6.79 29.48
C ALA A 378 13.79 -6.34 30.24
N PRO A 379 14.97 -6.93 29.98
CA PRO A 379 16.21 -6.44 30.54
C PRO A 379 16.57 -5.07 29.94
N GLN A 380 17.02 -4.15 30.79
CA GLN A 380 17.39 -2.78 30.45
C GLN A 380 18.44 -2.75 29.32
N ALA A 381 18.05 -2.22 28.16
CA ALA A 381 18.98 -1.79 27.13
C ALA A 381 19.47 -0.38 27.49
N LYS A 382 20.80 -0.19 27.43
CA LYS A 382 21.47 1.07 27.72
C LYS A 382 20.95 2.19 26.81
N GLU A 383 20.59 3.32 27.42
CA GLU A 383 20.27 4.58 26.79
C GLU A 383 21.43 5.05 25.90
N ASN A 384 21.13 5.27 24.61
CA ASN A 384 21.63 6.32 23.72
C ASN A 384 21.38 5.91 22.27
N ALA A 385 20.17 6.17 21.75
CA ALA A 385 19.88 6.19 20.32
C ALA A 385 19.04 7.44 20.00
N PRO A 386 19.38 8.21 18.96
CA PRO A 386 18.68 9.45 18.63
C PRO A 386 17.27 9.16 18.09
N VAL A 387 16.29 9.93 18.56
CA VAL A 387 14.90 9.90 18.06
C VAL A 387 14.89 10.47 16.63
N SER A 388 14.50 9.66 15.66
CA SER A 388 14.31 10.10 14.27
C SER A 388 13.06 10.98 14.17
N VAL A 389 13.25 12.23 13.74
CA VAL A 389 12.17 13.18 13.44
C VAL A 389 11.66 12.90 12.02
N ALA A 390 10.35 12.75 11.86
CA ALA A 390 9.72 12.56 10.55
C ALA A 390 9.82 13.84 9.70
N GLN A 391 10.29 13.72 8.46
CA GLN A 391 10.42 14.86 7.55
C GLN A 391 9.20 15.01 6.62
N PRO A 392 8.75 16.24 6.36
CA PRO A 392 7.66 16.49 5.42
C PRO A 392 8.07 16.10 3.99
N ARG A 393 7.10 15.60 3.22
CA ARG A 393 7.28 15.27 1.81
C ARG A 393 6.13 15.81 1.00
N ASN A 394 6.46 16.43 -0.13
CA ASN A 394 5.49 16.91 -1.09
C ASN A 394 4.84 15.73 -1.83
N ARG A 395 3.55 15.87 -2.12
CA ARG A 395 2.77 14.93 -2.93
C ARG A 395 1.96 15.71 -3.97
N THR A 396 1.73 15.07 -5.10
CA THR A 396 0.97 15.62 -6.22
C THR A 396 -0.27 14.78 -6.41
N ILE A 397 -1.43 15.40 -6.53
CA ILE A 397 -2.69 14.75 -6.89
C ILE A 397 -2.98 15.15 -8.32
N ASP A 398 -2.78 14.22 -9.24
CA ASP A 398 -3.03 14.42 -10.65
C ASP A 398 -4.53 14.39 -10.95
N ASP A 399 -4.95 15.19 -11.93
CA ASP A 399 -6.34 15.36 -12.31
C ASP A 399 -6.94 14.08 -12.94
N GLU A 400 -6.12 13.24 -13.58
CA GLU A 400 -6.52 11.96 -14.21
C GLU A 400 -5.97 10.75 -13.45
N TYR A 401 -4.74 10.84 -12.94
CA TYR A 401 -4.02 9.73 -12.32
C TYR A 401 -4.04 9.75 -10.78
N GLY A 402 -4.59 10.80 -10.17
CA GLY A 402 -4.79 10.91 -8.73
C GLY A 402 -3.53 11.13 -7.91
N ASP A 403 -3.68 10.97 -6.59
CA ASP A 403 -2.59 11.13 -5.61
C ASP A 403 -1.41 10.20 -5.91
N SER A 404 -0.20 10.75 -6.04
CA SER A 404 1.01 10.00 -6.39
C SER A 404 1.45 8.96 -5.36
N ALA A 405 0.88 8.98 -4.15
CA ALA A 405 1.13 8.00 -3.10
C ALA A 405 -0.06 7.04 -2.88
N THR A 406 -1.31 7.50 -3.05
CA THR A 406 -2.49 6.67 -2.76
C THR A 406 -3.28 6.24 -3.99
N GLY A 407 -3.02 6.82 -5.17
CA GLY A 407 -3.81 6.65 -6.39
C GLY A 407 -5.25 7.15 -6.27
N ALA A 408 -5.56 7.94 -5.24
CA ALA A 408 -6.91 8.45 -5.02
C ALA A 408 -7.20 9.51 -6.08
N LEU A 409 -8.20 9.23 -6.93
CA LEU A 409 -8.62 10.16 -7.97
C LEU A 409 -9.46 11.30 -7.40
N PRO A 410 -9.34 12.52 -7.94
CA PRO A 410 -10.34 13.55 -7.73
C PRO A 410 -11.71 13.04 -8.16
N VAL A 411 -12.75 13.36 -7.38
CA VAL A 411 -14.12 13.03 -7.74
C VAL A 411 -14.73 14.22 -8.45
N TYR A 412 -14.96 14.06 -9.75
CA TYR A 412 -15.63 15.05 -10.58
C TYR A 412 -17.13 14.81 -10.59
N VAL A 413 -17.90 15.86 -10.35
CA VAL A 413 -19.36 15.82 -10.37
C VAL A 413 -19.86 16.90 -11.31
N LYS A 414 -20.74 16.47 -12.23
CA LYS A 414 -21.45 17.29 -13.24
C LYS A 414 -20.54 17.95 -14.28
N HIS A 415 -20.66 17.47 -15.53
CA HIS A 415 -20.14 18.14 -16.74
C HIS A 415 -18.62 18.37 -16.80
N TRP A 416 -17.82 17.53 -16.15
CA TRP A 416 -16.37 17.47 -16.37
C TRP A 416 -16.03 16.54 -17.53
N VAL A 417 -15.11 16.97 -18.37
CA VAL A 417 -14.66 16.20 -19.54
C VAL A 417 -13.14 16.11 -19.50
N GLN A 418 -12.63 14.89 -19.67
CA GLN A 418 -11.20 14.66 -19.91
C GLN A 418 -10.86 15.23 -21.30
N GLY A 419 -9.92 16.17 -21.34
CA GLY A 419 -9.71 16.99 -22.52
C GLY A 419 -8.92 16.36 -23.67
N ALA A 420 -8.11 15.34 -23.42
CA ALA A 420 -7.48 14.49 -24.44
C ALA A 420 -8.48 13.53 -25.13
N GLU A 421 -9.61 13.21 -24.49
CA GLU A 421 -10.67 12.35 -25.04
C GLU A 421 -11.84 13.15 -25.64
N CYS A 422 -11.79 14.49 -25.57
CA CYS A 422 -12.89 15.34 -26.03
C CYS A 422 -12.91 15.54 -27.56
N ASN A 423 -13.76 14.77 -28.24
CA ASN A 423 -14.05 14.95 -29.67
C ASN A 423 -15.03 16.12 -29.87
N GLY A 424 -14.51 17.32 -30.12
CA GLY A 424 -15.31 18.53 -30.43
C GLY A 424 -15.22 19.67 -29.41
N CYS A 425 -14.34 19.57 -28.41
CA CYS A 425 -14.06 20.70 -27.52
C CYS A 425 -13.43 21.87 -28.30
N ALA A 426 -13.89 23.10 -28.02
CA ALA A 426 -13.33 24.31 -28.62
C ALA A 426 -11.89 24.61 -28.14
N ILE A 427 -11.48 23.99 -27.04
CA ILE A 427 -10.20 24.18 -26.37
C ILE A 427 -9.29 22.98 -26.63
N SER A 428 -8.08 23.28 -27.10
CA SER A 428 -7.01 22.31 -27.31
C SER A 428 -5.74 22.87 -26.68
N LEU A 429 -5.20 22.16 -25.68
CA LEU A 429 -4.00 22.55 -24.96
C LEU A 429 -2.77 21.85 -25.50
N ASN A 430 -1.61 22.49 -25.34
CA ASN A 430 -0.33 21.82 -25.57
C ASN A 430 -0.03 20.85 -24.42
N THR A 431 -0.24 19.56 -24.64
CA THR A 431 -0.04 18.50 -23.64
C THR A 431 1.39 18.41 -23.11
N ALA A 432 2.40 18.91 -23.84
CA ALA A 432 3.78 18.93 -23.35
C ALA A 432 4.02 19.95 -22.24
N LYS A 433 3.12 20.94 -22.09
CA LYS A 433 3.14 21.89 -20.97
C LYS A 433 2.34 21.39 -19.77
N LEU A 434 1.57 20.30 -19.94
CA LEU A 434 0.74 19.70 -18.92
C LEU A 434 1.52 18.64 -18.14
N PHE A 435 1.39 18.62 -16.80
CA PHE A 435 1.91 17.50 -16.02
C PHE A 435 1.19 16.23 -16.43
N ARG A 436 2.00 15.20 -16.71
CA ARG A 436 1.57 13.91 -17.27
C ARG A 436 0.71 13.99 -18.55
N GLY A 437 0.65 15.16 -19.20
CA GLY A 437 -0.10 15.36 -20.43
C GLY A 437 -1.62 15.37 -20.26
N THR A 438 -2.15 15.43 -19.04
CA THR A 438 -3.58 15.31 -18.74
C THR A 438 -4.18 16.65 -18.33
N TRP A 439 -5.49 16.78 -18.58
CA TRP A 439 -6.30 17.88 -18.11
C TRP A 439 -7.78 17.51 -18.14
N HIS A 440 -8.53 18.08 -17.20
CA HIS A 440 -9.99 18.08 -17.19
C HIS A 440 -10.50 19.51 -17.33
N GLY A 441 -11.63 19.65 -18.02
CA GLY A 441 -12.30 20.93 -18.16
C GLY A 441 -13.81 20.84 -18.04
N THR A 442 -14.40 21.97 -17.67
CA THR A 442 -15.85 22.17 -17.65
C THR A 442 -16.18 23.60 -18.00
N ALA A 443 -17.37 23.82 -18.58
CA ALA A 443 -17.92 25.13 -18.88
C ALA A 443 -19.33 25.21 -18.28
N THR A 444 -19.57 26.24 -17.46
CA THR A 444 -20.85 26.38 -16.73
C THR A 444 -21.66 27.52 -17.36
N PRO A 445 -22.87 27.27 -17.89
CA PRO A 445 -23.69 28.33 -18.45
C PRO A 445 -24.19 29.31 -17.35
N PRO A 446 -24.52 30.57 -17.69
CA PRO A 446 -24.89 31.60 -16.70
C PRO A 446 -26.13 31.29 -15.84
N ASN A 447 -27.01 30.39 -16.31
CA ASN A 447 -28.27 30.03 -15.65
C ASN A 447 -28.28 28.59 -15.12
N GLU A 448 -27.10 28.01 -14.88
CA GLU A 448 -26.98 26.63 -14.39
C GLU A 448 -27.44 26.52 -12.93
N GLU A 449 -28.42 25.65 -12.66
CA GLU A 449 -28.87 25.37 -11.28
C GLU A 449 -27.96 24.35 -10.56
N SER A 450 -27.18 23.57 -11.33
CA SER A 450 -26.31 22.51 -10.82
C SER A 450 -24.83 22.83 -11.03
N ILE A 451 -24.17 23.27 -9.97
CA ILE A 451 -22.76 23.68 -9.98
C ILE A 451 -21.81 22.47 -10.20
N PRO A 452 -20.90 22.50 -11.20
CA PRO A 452 -19.81 21.52 -11.32
C PRO A 452 -18.87 21.56 -10.11
N THR A 453 -18.54 20.38 -9.57
CA THR A 453 -17.67 20.28 -8.38
C THR A 453 -16.58 19.25 -8.54
N ILE A 454 -15.47 19.49 -7.81
CA ILE A 454 -14.36 18.56 -7.66
C ILE A 454 -14.18 18.31 -6.17
N THR A 455 -14.11 17.05 -5.77
CA THR A 455 -13.77 16.69 -4.39
C THR A 455 -12.43 15.97 -4.36
N LEU A 456 -11.51 16.51 -3.56
CA LEU A 456 -10.18 15.99 -3.30
C LEU A 456 -10.10 15.50 -1.86
N ARG A 457 -9.51 14.32 -1.64
CA ARG A 457 -9.23 13.80 -0.30
C ARG A 457 -7.72 13.65 -0.16
N PHE A 458 -7.15 14.23 0.89
CA PHE A 458 -5.72 14.18 1.12
C PHE A 458 -5.39 13.95 2.60
N THR A 459 -4.16 13.53 2.88
CA THR A 459 -3.63 13.47 4.24
C THR A 459 -2.36 14.31 4.28
N GLY A 460 -2.36 15.35 5.09
CA GLY A 460 -1.25 16.28 5.13
C GLY A 460 -1.56 17.44 6.04
N VAL A 461 -0.85 18.56 5.86
CA VAL A 461 -1.21 19.78 6.58
C VAL A 461 -1.22 21.08 5.76
N ALA A 462 -0.99 20.97 4.46
CA ALA A 462 -1.22 22.05 3.53
C ALA A 462 -1.62 21.47 2.19
N ILE A 463 -2.29 22.27 1.38
CA ILE A 463 -2.71 21.94 0.03
C ILE A 463 -2.61 23.20 -0.82
N TYR A 464 -2.18 23.06 -2.06
CA TYR A 464 -2.11 24.14 -3.04
C TYR A 464 -2.64 23.62 -4.36
N VAL A 465 -3.51 24.39 -5.02
CA VAL A 465 -4.20 24.01 -6.26
C VAL A 465 -3.77 24.93 -7.39
N TYR A 466 -3.39 24.35 -8.53
CA TYR A 466 -2.96 25.05 -9.73
C TYR A 466 -3.83 24.66 -10.93
N ASN A 467 -4.19 25.65 -11.74
CA ASN A 467 -5.04 25.48 -12.94
C ASN A 467 -4.38 26.09 -14.18
N VAL A 468 -4.93 25.78 -15.35
CA VAL A 468 -4.72 26.53 -16.59
C VAL A 468 -5.81 27.57 -16.72
N LEU A 469 -5.45 28.82 -16.96
CA LEU A 469 -6.40 29.89 -17.23
C LEU A 469 -6.44 30.19 -18.72
N ALA A 470 -7.65 30.24 -19.27
CA ALA A 470 -7.87 30.64 -20.65
C ALA A 470 -8.13 32.14 -20.72
N ASN A 471 -7.56 32.80 -21.72
CA ASN A 471 -8.01 34.10 -22.18
C ASN A 471 -8.94 33.87 -23.38
N ARG A 472 -8.81 34.59 -24.49
CA ARG A 472 -9.67 34.45 -25.64
C ARG A 472 -9.44 33.14 -26.41
N VAL A 473 -10.49 32.32 -26.58
CA VAL A 473 -10.48 31.13 -27.44
C VAL A 473 -11.20 31.46 -28.76
N PRO A 474 -10.50 31.62 -29.90
CA PRO A 474 -11.11 32.12 -31.15
C PRO A 474 -12.22 31.24 -31.74
N SER A 475 -12.22 29.95 -31.40
CA SER A 475 -13.18 28.92 -31.83
C SER A 475 -14.40 28.79 -30.91
N ALA A 476 -14.48 29.60 -29.86
CA ALA A 476 -15.51 29.51 -28.82
C ALA A 476 -16.44 30.73 -28.82
N ASP A 477 -17.75 30.49 -28.78
CA ASP A 477 -18.78 31.52 -28.62
C ASP A 477 -19.20 31.71 -27.13
N PHE A 478 -18.29 31.47 -26.18
CA PHE A 478 -18.54 31.51 -24.74
C PHE A 478 -17.45 32.26 -23.97
N SER A 479 -17.79 32.78 -22.78
CA SER A 479 -16.81 33.43 -21.89
C SER A 479 -15.84 32.40 -21.33
N THR A 480 -14.58 32.81 -21.18
CA THR A 480 -13.49 32.02 -20.61
C THR A 480 -13.06 32.50 -19.23
N ASP A 481 -13.82 33.40 -18.61
CA ASP A 481 -13.62 33.82 -17.23
C ASP A 481 -13.61 32.59 -16.29
N THR A 482 -12.79 32.61 -15.25
CA THR A 482 -12.72 31.52 -14.28
C THR A 482 -13.07 32.05 -12.89
N ARG A 483 -14.15 31.56 -12.29
CA ARG A 483 -14.50 31.84 -10.89
C ARG A 483 -14.68 30.54 -10.11
N LEU A 484 -13.97 30.42 -9.00
CA LEU A 484 -13.91 29.23 -8.15
C LEU A 484 -14.23 29.58 -6.70
N THR A 485 -14.88 28.66 -6.00
CA THR A 485 -14.99 28.70 -4.53
C THR A 485 -14.45 27.41 -3.94
N PHE A 486 -13.87 27.52 -2.73
CA PHE A 486 -13.18 26.42 -2.06
C PHE A 486 -13.82 26.17 -0.69
N THR A 487 -14.06 24.90 -0.37
CA THR A 487 -14.54 24.45 0.94
C THR A 487 -13.58 23.39 1.47
N LEU A 488 -12.95 23.66 2.62
CA LEU A 488 -12.03 22.75 3.29
C LEU A 488 -12.67 22.19 4.56
N ASP A 489 -12.72 20.87 4.67
CA ASP A 489 -13.29 20.13 5.81
C ASP A 489 -14.73 20.57 6.16
N GLY A 490 -15.51 20.96 5.14
CA GLY A 490 -16.90 21.39 5.27
C GLY A 490 -17.09 22.87 5.63
N ALA A 491 -16.01 23.65 5.75
CA ALA A 491 -16.05 25.10 5.96
C ALA A 491 -15.60 25.86 4.71
N ALA A 492 -16.27 26.97 4.40
CA ALA A 492 -15.86 27.85 3.30
C ALA A 492 -14.45 28.40 3.55
N ASP A 493 -13.57 28.25 2.57
CA ASP A 493 -12.13 28.49 2.70
C ASP A 493 -11.55 29.21 1.48
N GLY A 494 -12.27 30.21 0.94
CA GLY A 494 -11.74 31.13 -0.07
C GLY A 494 -12.40 31.02 -1.44
N HIS A 495 -11.99 31.92 -2.34
CA HIS A 495 -12.45 32.01 -3.72
C HIS A 495 -11.32 32.52 -4.63
N PHE A 496 -11.47 32.29 -5.93
CA PHE A 496 -10.53 32.74 -6.96
C PHE A 496 -11.30 33.28 -8.17
N GLU A 497 -10.82 34.37 -8.78
CA GLU A 497 -11.41 34.95 -9.99
C GLU A 497 -10.32 35.35 -11.00
N HIS A 498 -10.57 35.04 -12.26
CA HIS A 498 -9.77 35.45 -13.41
C HIS A 498 -10.70 36.00 -14.51
N GLU A 499 -10.44 37.23 -14.94
CA GLU A 499 -11.13 37.88 -16.06
C GLU A 499 -10.32 37.69 -17.35
N ALA A 500 -10.95 37.17 -18.38
CA ALA A 500 -10.29 36.89 -19.65
C ALA A 500 -9.87 38.18 -20.37
N THR A 501 -8.63 38.19 -20.88
CA THR A 501 -8.11 39.28 -21.72
C THR A 501 -8.30 38.98 -23.21
N ASP A 502 -8.04 39.97 -24.07
CA ASP A 502 -8.04 39.79 -25.54
C ASP A 502 -6.90 38.90 -26.07
N SER A 503 -5.95 38.52 -25.22
CA SER A 503 -4.87 37.59 -25.59
C SER A 503 -5.43 36.21 -25.92
N THR A 504 -4.81 35.50 -26.87
CA THR A 504 -5.14 34.10 -27.16
C THR A 504 -4.28 33.11 -26.35
N ASP A 505 -3.44 33.61 -25.45
CA ASP A 505 -2.51 32.79 -24.67
C ASP A 505 -3.22 32.10 -23.49
N PHE A 506 -2.80 30.87 -23.20
CA PHE A 506 -3.16 30.15 -21.97
C PHE A 506 -2.10 30.40 -20.89
N VAL A 507 -2.55 30.62 -19.66
CA VAL A 507 -1.68 30.75 -18.49
C VAL A 507 -1.61 29.39 -17.80
N PHE A 508 -0.48 28.70 -17.92
CA PHE A 508 -0.26 27.38 -17.32
C PHE A 508 0.30 27.51 -15.90
N ASN A 509 0.04 26.50 -15.05
CA ASN A 509 0.55 26.42 -13.67
C ASN A 509 0.23 27.66 -12.81
N HIS A 510 -1.02 28.13 -12.85
CA HIS A 510 -1.44 29.27 -12.04
C HIS A 510 -2.02 28.81 -10.70
N LEU A 511 -1.46 29.26 -9.58
CA LEU A 511 -1.96 28.95 -8.23
C LEU A 511 -3.33 29.60 -8.03
N VAL A 512 -4.38 28.79 -7.88
CA VAL A 512 -5.75 29.26 -7.65
C VAL A 512 -6.20 29.13 -6.20
N TYR A 513 -5.54 28.29 -5.39
CA TYR A 513 -5.84 28.14 -3.97
C TYR A 513 -4.65 27.58 -3.19
N GLY A 514 -4.50 27.99 -1.92
CA GLY A 514 -3.43 27.50 -1.05
C GLY A 514 -3.79 27.67 0.42
N HIS A 515 -3.66 26.61 1.21
CA HIS A 515 -3.89 26.63 2.65
C HIS A 515 -2.83 25.81 3.35
N SER A 516 -2.26 26.32 4.45
CA SER A 516 -1.22 25.64 5.25
C SER A 516 -1.50 25.73 6.75
N GLY A 517 -0.89 24.84 7.54
CA GLY A 517 -1.04 24.83 9.00
C GLY A 517 -2.19 23.97 9.52
N LEU A 518 -2.70 23.04 8.71
CA LEU A 518 -3.76 22.11 9.14
C LEU A 518 -3.23 21.09 10.17
N ALA A 519 -4.12 20.42 10.89
CA ALA A 519 -3.71 19.30 11.74
C ALA A 519 -3.22 18.13 10.88
N ASN A 520 -2.15 17.42 11.27
CA ASN A 520 -1.68 16.29 10.47
C ASN A 520 -2.70 15.13 10.51
N GLY A 521 -3.49 15.02 9.44
CA GLY A 521 -4.63 14.13 9.37
C GLY A 521 -5.29 14.13 8.00
N GLY A 522 -6.42 13.45 7.90
CA GLY A 522 -7.21 13.41 6.67
C GLY A 522 -8.04 14.67 6.50
N HIS A 523 -8.06 15.21 5.30
CA HIS A 523 -8.77 16.43 4.90
C HIS A 523 -9.57 16.22 3.61
N VAL A 524 -10.60 17.03 3.43
CA VAL A 524 -11.44 17.05 2.22
C VAL A 524 -11.51 18.48 1.69
N LEU A 525 -11.01 18.69 0.46
CA LEU A 525 -11.18 19.94 -0.27
C LEU A 525 -12.24 19.77 -1.35
N VAL A 526 -13.22 20.67 -1.38
CA VAL A 526 -14.23 20.76 -2.44
C VAL A 526 -14.01 22.06 -3.21
N ILE A 527 -13.96 21.96 -4.53
CA ILE A 527 -13.80 23.08 -5.46
C ILE A 527 -15.08 23.18 -6.30
N GLU A 528 -15.68 24.36 -6.36
CA GLU A 528 -16.93 24.59 -7.07
C GLU A 528 -16.78 25.67 -8.15
N ALA A 529 -17.32 25.39 -9.34
CA ALA A 529 -17.30 26.27 -10.50
C ALA A 529 -18.48 27.25 -10.48
N VAL A 530 -18.25 28.54 -10.23
CA VAL A 530 -19.36 29.50 -10.20
C VAL A 530 -20.00 29.63 -11.60
N PRO A 531 -21.34 29.75 -11.72
CA PRO A 531 -22.01 29.90 -13.02
C PRO A 531 -21.41 30.99 -13.91
N GLY A 532 -21.25 30.70 -15.20
CA GLY A 532 -20.59 31.57 -16.17
C GLY A 532 -19.08 31.39 -16.28
N SER A 533 -18.50 30.35 -15.66
CA SER A 533 -17.05 30.10 -15.65
C SER A 533 -16.61 28.95 -16.57
N LEU A 534 -15.41 29.08 -17.13
CA LEU A 534 -14.63 28.01 -17.76
C LEU A 534 -13.48 27.61 -16.84
N ILE A 535 -13.30 26.31 -16.61
CA ILE A 535 -12.19 25.78 -15.82
C ILE A 535 -11.41 24.79 -16.68
N ILE A 536 -10.08 24.92 -16.63
CA ILE A 536 -9.14 23.98 -17.21
C ILE A 536 -8.10 23.67 -16.13
N ILE A 537 -7.94 22.40 -15.78
CA ILE A 537 -7.03 22.01 -14.70
C ILE A 537 -5.77 21.38 -15.27
N GLN A 538 -4.64 21.73 -14.67
CA GLN A 538 -3.35 21.13 -14.96
C GLN A 538 -2.41 21.29 -13.77
N GLU A 539 -1.66 20.23 -13.51
CA GLU A 539 -0.55 20.19 -12.55
C GLU A 539 0.80 20.66 -13.18
N PRO A 540 1.80 21.19 -12.43
CA PRO A 540 3.04 21.74 -12.98
C PRO A 540 4.03 20.73 -13.59
N SER A 541 4.67 21.12 -14.70
CA SER A 541 5.86 20.44 -15.24
C SER A 541 7.14 20.92 -14.52
N SER A 542 7.86 20.02 -13.86
CA SER A 542 9.06 20.33 -13.05
C SER A 542 10.25 20.86 -13.87
N PHE A 543 10.75 22.08 -13.56
CA PHE A 543 12.16 22.46 -13.74
C PHE A 543 12.56 23.57 -12.75
N LEU A 544 13.63 23.28 -11.99
CA LEU A 544 14.54 24.17 -11.24
C LEU A 544 13.97 25.46 -10.61
N ALA A 545 13.89 25.42 -9.28
CA ALA A 545 13.54 26.50 -8.36
C ALA A 545 12.09 27.02 -8.49
N ASP A 546 11.35 26.76 -7.42
CA ASP A 546 10.11 27.41 -7.00
C ASP A 546 8.76 27.02 -7.65
N PHE A 547 7.87 26.60 -6.72
CA PHE A 547 6.41 26.45 -6.73
C PHE A 547 5.77 25.46 -7.72
N SER A 548 5.70 24.21 -7.25
CA SER A 548 4.89 23.11 -7.80
C SER A 548 3.63 22.89 -6.93
N PHE A 549 2.57 22.30 -7.49
CA PHE A 549 1.46 21.70 -6.75
C PHE A 549 2.03 20.67 -5.77
N ALA A 550 2.01 21.04 -4.50
CA ALA A 550 2.68 20.33 -3.44
C ALA A 550 1.82 20.42 -2.19
N ILE A 551 1.17 19.34 -1.77
CA ILE A 551 0.69 19.24 -0.39
C ILE A 551 1.91 19.41 0.54
N VAL A 552 2.08 20.56 1.20
CA VAL A 552 3.17 20.79 2.16
C VAL A 552 2.69 20.42 3.55
N VAL A 553 3.16 19.29 4.08
CA VAL A 553 2.86 18.87 5.46
C VAL A 553 3.72 19.67 6.50
N VAL A 554 3.56 20.98 6.72
CA VAL A 554 4.10 21.71 7.92
C VAL A 554 3.24 21.67 9.20
N ASN A 555 3.66 21.00 10.28
CA ASN A 555 3.20 21.43 11.61
C ASN A 555 4.32 21.55 12.64
N LEU A 556 4.11 22.54 13.51
CA LEU A 556 5.08 23.48 14.06
C LEU A 556 5.72 22.99 15.38
N LEU A 557 7.05 23.05 15.47
CA LEU A 557 7.81 23.75 16.53
C LEU A 557 9.32 23.68 16.24
N PHE A 558 10.02 24.76 16.60
CA PHE A 558 11.45 25.09 16.39
C PHE A 558 11.84 25.86 15.12
N ILE A 559 11.58 27.17 15.15
CA ILE A 559 12.58 28.18 14.73
C ILE A 559 13.16 28.80 16.01
N ILE A 560 13.95 28.02 16.75
CA ILE A 560 15.16 28.47 17.46
C ILE A 560 16.11 27.27 17.39
N ASP A 561 16.69 27.03 16.23
CA ASP A 561 17.86 26.14 16.08
C ASP A 561 18.68 26.47 14.83
N LEU A 562 18.15 27.30 13.91
CA LEU A 562 18.93 27.86 12.80
C LEU A 562 19.90 29.01 13.20
N LEU A 563 20.29 29.09 14.47
CA LEU A 563 21.30 30.05 14.97
C LEU A 563 22.41 29.40 15.81
N ILE A 564 22.41 28.07 16.00
CA ILE A 564 23.43 27.40 16.83
C ILE A 564 24.47 26.65 15.99
N ASP A 565 24.17 26.23 14.76
CA ASP A 565 25.14 25.53 13.89
C ASP A 565 25.95 26.45 12.95
N LEU A 566 25.82 27.78 13.08
CA LEU A 566 26.69 28.75 12.39
C LEU A 566 27.72 29.43 13.32
N PHE A 567 27.82 28.99 14.58
CA PHE A 567 28.81 29.50 15.54
C PHE A 567 29.51 28.36 16.28
N THR A 568 30.18 27.50 15.53
CA THR A 568 31.34 26.74 16.04
C THR A 568 32.60 27.16 15.30
N ASP A 569 33.01 28.41 15.48
CA ASP A 569 34.44 28.74 15.51
C ASP A 569 34.70 29.92 16.44
N VAL A 570 35.68 29.74 17.32
CA VAL A 570 36.04 30.65 18.40
C VAL A 570 37.08 31.63 17.85
N GLY A 571 36.65 32.82 17.43
CA GLY A 571 37.59 33.90 17.18
C GLY A 571 37.10 35.04 16.29
N ALA A 572 36.21 35.91 16.80
CA ALA A 572 36.15 37.36 16.52
C ALA A 572 34.77 37.93 16.92
N ARG A 573 34.56 38.19 18.22
CA ARG A 573 33.46 39.06 18.68
C ARG A 573 33.97 40.49 18.78
N ARG A 574 33.43 41.41 17.96
CA ARG A 574 32.94 42.74 18.42
C ARG A 574 32.35 43.69 17.38
N THR A 575 32.31 43.38 16.08
CA THR A 575 31.95 44.42 15.08
C THR A 575 30.64 44.18 14.31
N VAL A 576 30.00 43.01 14.41
CA VAL A 576 28.84 42.68 13.55
C VAL A 576 27.47 42.82 14.25
N PHE A 577 27.45 42.99 15.58
CA PHE A 577 26.19 43.06 16.34
C PHE A 577 25.44 44.40 16.21
N ASN A 578 26.09 45.47 15.75
CA ASN A 578 25.48 46.80 15.67
C ASN A 578 24.73 47.10 14.35
N ASN A 579 24.82 46.24 13.33
CA ASN A 579 24.18 46.48 12.03
C ASN A 579 22.88 45.69 11.80
N PHE A 580 22.48 44.79 12.70
CA PHE A 580 21.32 43.91 12.51
C PHE A 580 19.99 44.45 13.10
N ILE A 581 20.04 45.49 13.95
CA ILE A 581 18.85 46.05 14.63
C ILE A 581 18.09 47.09 13.76
N CYS A 582 18.64 47.52 12.63
CA CYS A 582 17.99 48.52 11.78
C CYS A 582 16.99 47.96 10.74
N MET A 583 16.85 46.63 10.60
CA MET A 583 16.13 46.05 9.45
C MET A 583 14.69 45.57 9.73
N PHE A 584 14.20 45.59 10.97
CA PHE A 584 12.82 45.17 11.33
C PHE A 584 11.96 46.30 11.91
N ARG A 585 12.05 47.49 11.32
CA ARG A 585 11.00 48.51 11.41
C ARG A 585 10.30 48.62 10.06
N SER A 586 9.38 47.70 9.75
CA SER A 586 8.28 47.85 8.78
C SER A 586 7.60 46.50 8.58
N ILE A 587 6.39 46.34 9.11
CA ILE A 587 5.22 45.60 8.54
C ILE A 587 4.25 45.30 9.70
N SER A 588 3.06 45.89 9.57
CA SER A 588 1.95 45.84 10.52
C SER A 588 1.36 44.45 10.69
N ILE A 589 1.20 44.00 11.94
CA ILE A 589 0.06 43.19 12.36
C ILE A 589 -0.53 43.87 13.60
N TYR A 590 -1.58 44.64 13.37
CA TYR A 590 -2.41 45.28 14.38
C TYR A 590 -3.61 44.36 14.63
N ASN A 591 -3.95 44.13 15.91
CA ASN A 591 -5.14 43.40 16.42
C ASN A 591 -5.11 41.86 16.44
N ALA A 592 -4.34 41.25 17.35
CA ALA A 592 -4.67 39.91 17.86
C ALA A 592 -4.12 39.56 19.27
N LEU A 593 -3.50 40.49 20.02
CA LEU A 593 -2.88 40.17 21.33
C LEU A 593 -3.06 41.27 22.38
N HIS A 594 -4.29 41.80 22.50
CA HIS A 594 -4.59 42.80 23.53
C HIS A 594 -5.12 42.22 24.86
N ASP A 595 -5.05 40.90 25.09
CA ASP A 595 -5.67 40.26 26.26
C ASP A 595 -4.77 39.29 27.05
N VAL A 596 -3.45 39.36 26.88
CA VAL A 596 -2.48 38.55 27.67
C VAL A 596 -1.32 39.40 28.21
N SER A 597 -1.50 40.72 28.34
CA SER A 597 -0.45 41.64 28.82
C SER A 597 -0.47 41.90 30.34
N GLY A 598 -1.06 40.99 31.13
CA GLY A 598 -1.14 41.14 32.59
C GLY A 598 -0.15 40.31 33.40
N GLU A 599 0.42 39.23 32.84
CA GLU A 599 1.23 38.25 33.61
C GLU A 599 2.72 38.22 33.23
N PHE A 600 3.18 39.11 32.33
CA PHE A 600 4.58 39.15 31.88
C PHE A 600 5.40 40.28 32.52
N GLU A 601 4.77 41.31 33.11
CA GLU A 601 5.48 42.40 33.79
C GLU A 601 6.10 41.98 35.14
N ASP A 602 5.53 40.99 35.83
CA ASP A 602 6.05 40.51 37.13
C ASP A 602 7.28 39.58 37.04
N ARG A 603 7.73 39.21 35.83
CA ARG A 603 8.91 38.34 35.62
C ARG A 603 10.16 39.07 35.11
N CYS A 604 10.08 40.36 34.82
CA CYS A 604 11.23 41.15 34.39
C CYS A 604 12.01 41.82 35.55
N GLU A 605 11.44 41.91 36.76
CA GLU A 605 12.16 42.39 37.95
C GLU A 605 13.13 41.36 38.55
N PHE A 606 13.07 40.09 38.15
CA PHE A 606 13.98 39.04 38.63
C PHE A 606 15.33 38.99 37.89
N LEU A 607 15.49 39.75 36.80
CA LEU A 607 16.69 39.70 35.94
C LEU A 607 17.48 41.00 35.82
N GLY A 608 17.09 42.08 36.53
CA GLY A 608 17.96 43.24 36.75
C GLY A 608 18.46 43.96 35.49
N LEU A 609 17.67 43.99 34.42
CA LEU A 609 17.97 44.76 33.20
C LEU A 609 17.17 46.05 33.22
N GLN A 610 17.86 47.20 33.16
CA GLN A 610 17.21 48.49 32.92
C GLN A 610 16.95 48.66 31.41
N TRP A 611 15.82 49.30 31.11
CA TRP A 611 15.23 49.52 29.80
C TRP A 611 16.16 50.13 28.75
#